data_AF-A0A3N1JEY2-F1
#
_entry.id   AF-A0A3N1JEY2-F1
#
_cell.length_a   1.000
_cell.length_b   1.000
_cell.length_c   1.000
_cell.angle_alpha   90.00
_cell.angle_beta   90.00
_cell.angle_gamma   90.00
#
_symmetry.space_group_name_H-M   'P 1'
#
loop_
_entity.id
_entity.type
_entity.pdbx_description
1 polymer ?
#
loop_
_entity_poly.entity_id
_entity_poly.type
_entity_poly.pdbx_seq_one_letter_code
_entity_poly.pdbx_strand_id
1 'polypeptide(L)'
;MPYGNYEFSKDMGAIRADQAASAKSLKSIEFASGASMVFNGLTALNAAKAARSAQEQIALQQEQNALQQAMAEQTARHEFSMWRQTPEGAAFVDWQQRAAALIPFLRDRDRSWQSAWAGAIGRARAATPVDEQRRVAGQPARLRQTPLKVLSIVAFVLLVFPLVGLGLAALTSAFSNGQQAYQDCLGNVSEILTRAECEAIRPGNPFVGPIVWLVLLAGLGVLFTVLRRVRMRAARNDRRLADESAARTERWGFDPLLTTGAWYGWHESESFQGYADRLEQLVRSGATTRPTAGQLIRLQVPTPWQPADHLPAEVNAFLATVQQENASLAV
;
A
#
# COMPACT_ATOMS: atom_id res chain seq x y z
N MET A 1 -26.02 -4.33 14.25
CA MET A 1 -25.70 -5.56 13.50
C MET A 1 -24.36 -5.34 12.80
N PRO A 2 -23.25 -5.92 13.28
CA PRO A 2 -21.94 -5.75 12.65
C PRO A 2 -21.75 -6.81 11.55
N TYR A 3 -21.51 -6.35 10.32
CA TYR A 3 -21.20 -7.21 9.18
C TYR A 3 -19.76 -7.71 9.24
N GLY A 4 -19.62 -9.03 9.09
CA GLY A 4 -18.36 -9.76 9.07
C GLY A 4 -17.49 -9.40 7.88
N ASN A 5 -16.25 -9.04 8.18
CA ASN A 5 -15.19 -8.71 7.22
C ASN A 5 -13.97 -9.59 7.57
N TYR A 6 -14.11 -10.91 7.55
CA TYR A 6 -13.01 -11.83 7.83
C TYR A 6 -13.21 -13.18 7.15
N GLU A 7 -13.03 -13.28 5.84
CA GLU A 7 -12.85 -14.61 5.23
C GLU A 7 -11.94 -14.62 4.00
N PHE A 8 -11.82 -13.52 3.25
CA PHE A 8 -10.96 -13.49 2.06
C PHE A 8 -9.44 -13.53 2.34
N SER A 9 -8.99 -13.20 3.57
CA SER A 9 -7.56 -13.28 3.92
C SER A 9 -7.13 -14.65 4.47
N LYS A 10 -8.07 -15.50 4.88
CA LYS A 10 -7.76 -16.84 5.40
C LYS A 10 -7.41 -17.80 4.26
N ASP A 11 -8.10 -17.72 3.13
CA ASP A 11 -7.83 -18.58 1.97
C ASP A 11 -6.50 -18.25 1.28
N MET A 12 -6.13 -16.98 1.15
CA MET A 12 -4.81 -16.61 0.62
C MET A 12 -3.65 -17.01 1.56
N GLY A 13 -3.93 -17.15 2.86
CA GLY A 13 -2.99 -17.68 3.85
C GLY A 13 -2.82 -19.18 3.75
N ALA A 14 -3.91 -19.93 3.54
CA ALA A 14 -3.89 -21.37 3.31
C ALA A 14 -3.14 -21.74 2.02
N ILE A 15 -3.35 -20.99 0.93
CA ILE A 15 -2.66 -21.22 -0.36
C ILE A 15 -1.14 -20.97 -0.23
N ARG A 16 -0.71 -19.99 0.57
CA ARG A 16 0.74 -19.76 0.83
C ARG A 16 1.34 -20.73 1.85
N ALA A 17 0.55 -21.21 2.81
CA ALA A 17 0.97 -22.22 3.76
C ALA A 17 1.19 -23.58 3.08
N ASP A 18 0.32 -23.95 2.13
CA ASP A 18 0.50 -25.16 1.32
C ASP A 18 1.74 -25.05 0.41
N GLN A 19 1.97 -23.91 -0.25
CA GLN A 19 3.19 -23.72 -1.06
C GLN A 19 4.48 -23.75 -0.21
N ALA A 20 4.43 -23.28 1.04
CA ALA A 20 5.56 -23.35 1.97
C ALA A 20 5.76 -24.77 2.55
N ALA A 21 4.69 -25.53 2.73
CA ALA A 21 4.76 -26.94 3.14
C ALA A 21 5.36 -27.81 2.03
N SER A 22 5.00 -27.57 0.76
CA SER A 22 5.59 -28.26 -0.41
C SER A 22 7.08 -27.90 -0.60
N ALA A 23 7.47 -26.65 -0.34
CA ALA A 23 8.88 -26.24 -0.40
C ALA A 23 9.73 -26.83 0.74
N LYS A 24 9.14 -27.09 1.92
CA LYS A 24 9.81 -27.78 3.02
C LYS A 24 9.96 -29.28 2.79
N SER A 25 8.99 -29.94 2.16
CA SER A 25 9.12 -31.36 1.81
C SER A 25 10.20 -31.62 0.76
N LEU A 26 10.41 -30.66 -0.16
CA LEU A 26 11.50 -30.73 -1.15
C LEU A 26 12.89 -30.51 -0.52
N LYS A 27 13.02 -29.66 0.51
CA LYS A 27 14.30 -29.45 1.23
C LYS A 27 14.67 -30.55 2.20
N SER A 28 13.72 -31.32 2.73
CA SER A 28 14.03 -32.46 3.61
C SER A 28 14.59 -33.68 2.86
N ILE A 29 14.63 -33.66 1.52
CA ILE A 29 15.18 -34.75 0.70
C ILE A 29 16.71 -34.56 0.46
N GLU A 30 17.27 -33.38 0.75
CA GLU A 30 18.69 -33.07 0.43
C GLU A 30 19.71 -33.31 1.57
N PHE A 31 19.30 -33.74 2.77
CA PHE A 31 20.23 -34.04 3.87
C PHE A 31 20.03 -35.44 4.47
N ALA A 32 20.43 -36.47 3.73
CA ALA A 32 20.69 -37.81 4.26
C ALA A 32 21.71 -38.56 3.37
N SER A 33 22.98 -38.12 3.37
CA SER A 33 24.07 -38.82 2.68
C SER A 33 24.91 -39.61 3.68
N GLY A 34 24.93 -40.94 3.56
CA GLY A 34 25.95 -41.76 4.22
C GLY A 34 25.78 -43.28 4.20
N ALA A 35 24.56 -43.83 4.29
CA ALA A 35 24.40 -45.28 4.53
C ALA A 35 23.18 -45.96 3.86
N SER A 36 22.77 -45.55 2.66
CA SER A 36 21.54 -46.10 2.04
C SER A 36 21.48 -46.00 0.50
N MET A 37 22.54 -46.37 -0.22
CA MET A 37 22.54 -46.30 -1.70
C MET A 37 21.64 -47.33 -2.42
N VAL A 38 21.08 -48.33 -1.73
CA VAL A 38 20.06 -49.24 -2.31
C VAL A 38 18.63 -48.77 -2.01
N PHE A 39 18.42 -47.91 -1.01
CA PHE A 39 17.09 -47.36 -0.67
C PHE A 39 16.74 -46.08 -1.45
N ASN A 40 17.71 -45.39 -2.04
CA ASN A 40 17.49 -44.16 -2.82
C ASN A 40 16.82 -44.39 -4.18
N GLY A 41 17.06 -45.53 -4.85
CA GLY A 41 16.39 -45.86 -6.12
C GLY A 41 14.89 -46.13 -5.94
N LEU A 42 14.53 -46.87 -4.89
CA LEU A 42 13.13 -47.20 -4.57
C LEU A 42 12.36 -45.99 -4.01
N THR A 43 13.01 -45.13 -3.22
CA THR A 43 12.39 -43.89 -2.71
C THR A 43 12.24 -42.82 -3.78
N ALA A 44 13.19 -42.68 -4.72
CA ALA A 44 13.04 -41.78 -5.87
C ALA A 44 11.96 -42.24 -6.86
N LEU A 45 11.83 -43.55 -7.12
CA LEU A 45 10.74 -44.11 -7.92
C LEU A 45 9.38 -43.93 -7.23
N ASN A 46 9.30 -44.17 -5.93
CA ASN A 46 8.08 -43.95 -5.16
C ASN A 46 7.73 -42.46 -5.02
N ALA A 47 8.72 -41.57 -4.89
CA ALA A 47 8.51 -40.12 -4.88
C ALA A 47 8.10 -39.58 -6.26
N ALA A 48 8.67 -40.09 -7.35
CA ALA A 48 8.25 -39.74 -8.70
C ALA A 48 6.84 -40.25 -9.01
N LYS A 49 6.48 -41.45 -8.54
CA LYS A 49 5.11 -41.98 -8.63
C LYS A 49 4.13 -41.17 -7.79
N ALA A 50 4.52 -40.78 -6.57
CA ALA A 50 3.73 -39.93 -5.68
C ALA A 50 3.57 -38.50 -6.24
N ALA A 51 4.59 -37.95 -6.90
CA ALA A 51 4.54 -36.64 -7.54
C ALA A 51 3.60 -36.66 -8.77
N ARG A 52 3.64 -37.72 -9.60
CA ARG A 52 2.68 -37.90 -10.69
C ARG A 52 1.25 -38.04 -10.18
N SER A 53 1.02 -38.86 -9.15
CA SER A 53 -0.33 -38.99 -8.57
C SER A 53 -0.81 -37.70 -7.89
N ALA A 54 0.08 -36.94 -7.25
CA ALA A 54 -0.27 -35.62 -6.69
C ALA A 54 -0.61 -34.62 -7.79
N GLN A 55 0.11 -34.66 -8.92
CA GLN A 55 -0.16 -33.77 -10.05
C GLN A 55 -1.46 -34.13 -10.78
N GLU A 56 -1.77 -35.42 -10.93
CA GLU A 56 -3.08 -35.89 -11.40
C GLU A 56 -4.20 -35.45 -10.46
N GLN A 57 -4.00 -35.54 -9.14
CA GLN A 57 -4.98 -35.06 -8.15
C GLN A 57 -5.18 -33.55 -8.21
N ILE A 58 -4.11 -32.76 -8.38
CA ILE A 58 -4.22 -31.30 -8.54
C ILE A 58 -4.94 -30.95 -9.86
N ALA A 59 -4.66 -31.66 -10.95
CA ALA A 59 -5.34 -31.44 -12.23
C ALA A 59 -6.83 -31.76 -12.13
N LEU A 60 -7.20 -32.88 -11.52
CA LEU A 60 -8.58 -33.25 -11.26
C LEU A 60 -9.29 -32.25 -10.32
N GLN A 61 -8.60 -31.78 -9.27
CA GLN A 61 -9.11 -30.74 -8.37
C GLN A 61 -9.40 -29.44 -9.13
N GLN A 62 -8.48 -29.02 -10.02
CA GLN A 62 -8.66 -27.82 -10.84
C GLN A 62 -9.84 -27.97 -11.81
N GLU A 63 -9.98 -29.14 -12.43
CA GLU A 63 -11.11 -29.42 -13.34
C GLU A 63 -12.45 -29.39 -12.59
N GLN A 64 -12.53 -30.01 -11.40
CA GLN A 64 -13.73 -29.95 -10.57
C GLN A 64 -14.05 -28.52 -10.13
N ASN A 65 -13.05 -27.74 -9.73
CA ASN A 65 -13.25 -26.33 -9.36
C ASN A 65 -13.73 -25.50 -10.56
N ALA A 66 -13.18 -25.73 -11.75
CA ALA A 66 -13.60 -25.04 -12.98
C ALA A 66 -15.05 -25.40 -13.35
N LEU A 67 -15.44 -26.67 -13.24
CA LEU A 67 -16.82 -27.10 -13.44
C LEU A 67 -17.77 -26.47 -12.42
N GLN A 68 -17.39 -26.42 -11.15
CA GLN A 68 -18.18 -25.77 -10.10
C GLN A 68 -18.36 -24.28 -10.38
N GLN A 69 -17.29 -23.58 -10.79
CA GLN A 69 -17.37 -22.16 -11.18
C GLN A 69 -18.29 -21.96 -12.39
N ALA A 70 -18.18 -22.80 -13.42
CA ALA A 70 -19.04 -22.71 -14.60
C ALA A 70 -20.52 -22.92 -14.26
N MET A 71 -20.85 -23.89 -13.39
CA MET A 71 -22.22 -24.10 -12.92
C MET A 71 -22.74 -22.93 -12.07
N ALA A 72 -21.90 -22.37 -11.19
CA ALA A 72 -22.24 -21.20 -10.39
C ALA A 72 -22.53 -19.98 -11.27
N GLU A 73 -21.73 -19.75 -12.32
CA GLU A 73 -21.98 -18.69 -13.28
C GLU A 73 -23.28 -18.86 -14.05
N GLN A 74 -23.58 -20.08 -14.54
CA GLN A 74 -24.84 -20.34 -15.23
C GLN A 74 -26.05 -20.12 -14.31
N THR A 75 -25.97 -20.57 -13.06
CA THR A 75 -27.01 -20.39 -12.05
C THR A 75 -27.20 -18.90 -11.75
N ALA A 76 -26.12 -18.15 -11.53
CA ALA A 76 -26.18 -16.71 -11.29
C ALA A 76 -26.80 -15.95 -12.48
N ARG A 77 -26.48 -16.32 -13.72
CA ARG A 77 -27.09 -15.74 -14.94
C ARG A 77 -28.59 -16.04 -15.02
N HIS A 78 -29.00 -17.26 -14.69
CA HIS A 78 -30.41 -17.64 -14.68
C HIS A 78 -31.19 -16.90 -13.58
N GLU A 79 -30.66 -16.85 -12.35
CA GLU A 79 -31.29 -16.11 -11.27
C GLU A 79 -31.40 -14.61 -11.59
N PHE A 80 -30.38 -14.04 -12.21
CA PHE A 80 -30.43 -12.65 -12.67
C PHE A 80 -31.49 -12.45 -13.76
N SER A 81 -31.59 -13.36 -14.73
CA SER A 81 -32.60 -13.25 -15.80
C SER A 81 -34.04 -13.35 -15.27
N MET A 82 -34.25 -14.15 -14.22
CA MET A 82 -35.51 -14.23 -13.49
C MET A 82 -35.78 -12.97 -12.67
N TRP A 83 -34.78 -12.48 -11.93
CA TRP A 83 -34.90 -11.27 -11.11
C TRP A 83 -35.24 -10.02 -11.96
N ARG A 84 -34.66 -9.88 -13.15
CA ARG A 84 -34.99 -8.77 -14.06
C ARG A 84 -36.46 -8.69 -14.46
N GLN A 85 -37.22 -9.78 -14.33
CA GLN A 85 -38.65 -9.81 -14.62
C GLN A 85 -39.50 -9.30 -13.44
N THR A 86 -38.91 -9.13 -12.25
CA THR A 86 -39.61 -8.51 -11.12
C THR A 86 -39.69 -6.99 -11.31
N PRO A 87 -40.60 -6.29 -10.60
CA PRO A 87 -40.68 -4.83 -10.66
C PRO A 87 -39.35 -4.13 -10.30
N GLU A 88 -38.61 -4.65 -9.31
CA GLU A 88 -37.32 -4.11 -8.89
C GLU A 88 -36.25 -4.32 -9.97
N GLY A 89 -36.22 -5.51 -10.56
CA GLY A 89 -35.29 -5.83 -11.64
C GLY A 89 -35.54 -4.98 -12.88
N ALA A 90 -36.80 -4.76 -13.25
CA ALA A 90 -37.17 -3.88 -14.35
C ALA A 90 -36.74 -2.43 -14.09
N ALA A 91 -36.98 -1.91 -12.88
CA ALA A 91 -36.54 -0.58 -12.47
C ALA A 91 -35.02 -0.43 -12.50
N PHE A 92 -34.28 -1.45 -12.05
CA PHE A 92 -32.82 -1.45 -12.12
C PHE A 92 -32.30 -1.45 -13.57
N VAL A 93 -32.89 -2.24 -14.47
CA VAL A 93 -32.45 -2.30 -15.88
C VAL A 93 -32.66 -0.96 -16.58
N ASP A 94 -33.82 -0.33 -16.38
CA ASP A 94 -34.11 1.01 -16.90
C ASP A 94 -33.16 2.07 -16.31
N TRP A 95 -32.93 2.02 -15.00
CA TRP A 95 -31.92 2.85 -14.34
C TRP A 95 -30.51 2.61 -14.91
N GLN A 96 -30.11 1.35 -15.11
CA GLN A 96 -28.79 0.96 -15.60
C GLN A 96 -28.55 1.49 -17.02
N GLN A 97 -29.56 1.42 -17.90
CA GLN A 97 -29.46 1.94 -19.26
C GLN A 97 -29.23 3.46 -19.26
N ARG A 98 -29.94 4.20 -18.41
CA ARG A 98 -29.74 5.65 -18.25
C ARG A 98 -28.38 5.98 -17.60
N ALA A 99 -27.98 5.21 -16.60
CA ALA A 99 -26.68 5.36 -15.94
C ALA A 99 -25.52 5.12 -16.92
N ALA A 100 -25.65 4.13 -17.81
CA ALA A 100 -24.64 3.82 -18.83
C ALA A 100 -24.42 4.97 -19.83
N ALA A 101 -25.42 5.81 -20.08
CA ALA A 101 -25.27 7.04 -20.86
C ALA A 101 -24.71 8.22 -20.03
N LEU A 102 -25.11 8.34 -18.76
CA LEU A 102 -24.68 9.43 -17.88
C LEU A 102 -23.21 9.32 -17.46
N ILE A 103 -22.72 8.10 -17.18
CA ILE A 103 -21.33 7.88 -16.73
C ILE A 103 -20.30 8.45 -17.72
N PRO A 104 -20.28 8.10 -19.01
CA PRO A 104 -19.27 8.63 -19.94
C PRO A 104 -19.34 10.15 -20.04
N PHE A 105 -20.55 10.72 -20.07
CA PHE A 105 -20.76 12.16 -20.07
C PHE A 105 -20.13 12.85 -18.85
N LEU A 106 -20.31 12.32 -17.64
CA LEU A 106 -19.67 12.85 -16.43
C LEU A 106 -18.15 12.73 -16.49
N ARG A 107 -17.63 11.60 -16.99
CA ARG A 107 -16.18 11.35 -17.13
C ARG A 107 -15.54 12.28 -18.16
N ASP A 108 -16.22 12.58 -19.25
CA ASP A 108 -15.76 13.55 -20.25
C ASP A 108 -15.64 14.94 -19.63
N ARG A 109 -16.62 15.34 -18.81
CA ARG A 109 -16.57 16.61 -18.06
C ARG A 109 -15.44 16.65 -17.05
N ASP A 110 -15.23 15.58 -16.28
CA ASP A 110 -14.11 15.49 -15.34
C ASP A 110 -12.76 15.61 -16.07
N ARG A 111 -12.62 14.96 -17.23
CA ARG A 111 -11.41 15.07 -18.06
C ARG A 111 -11.20 16.48 -18.59
N SER A 112 -12.25 17.11 -19.11
CA SER A 112 -12.22 18.49 -19.62
C SER A 112 -11.90 19.49 -18.51
N TRP A 113 -12.46 19.30 -17.32
CA TRP A 113 -12.15 20.09 -16.12
C TRP A 113 -10.67 19.99 -15.75
N GLN A 114 -10.12 18.77 -15.68
CA GLN A 114 -8.70 18.56 -15.39
C GLN A 114 -7.81 19.14 -16.50
N SER A 115 -8.23 19.05 -17.76
CA SER A 115 -7.52 19.64 -18.89
C SER A 115 -7.49 21.17 -18.82
N ALA A 116 -8.62 21.81 -18.48
CA ALA A 116 -8.70 23.26 -18.29
C ALA A 116 -7.76 23.73 -17.17
N TRP A 117 -7.73 23.01 -16.04
CA TRP A 117 -6.79 23.29 -14.95
C TRP A 117 -5.33 23.05 -15.36
N ALA A 118 -5.03 21.96 -16.06
CA ALA A 118 -3.68 21.70 -16.56
C ALA A 118 -3.20 22.80 -17.51
N GLY A 119 -4.08 23.30 -18.38
CA GLY A 119 -3.83 24.45 -19.24
C GLY A 119 -3.51 25.71 -18.42
N ALA A 120 -4.38 26.06 -17.47
CA ALA A 120 -4.21 27.22 -16.60
C ALA A 120 -2.91 27.17 -15.80
N ILE A 121 -2.62 26.04 -15.17
CA ILE A 121 -1.37 25.80 -14.43
C ILE A 121 -0.17 25.91 -15.36
N GLY A 122 -0.25 25.31 -16.56
CA GLY A 122 0.81 25.37 -17.57
C GLY A 122 1.14 26.80 -18.00
N ARG A 123 0.12 27.61 -18.29
CA ARG A 123 0.28 29.03 -18.66
C ARG A 123 0.87 29.84 -17.50
N ALA A 124 0.31 29.71 -16.30
CA ALA A 124 0.79 30.42 -15.12
C ALA A 124 2.24 30.03 -14.77
N ARG A 125 2.60 28.74 -14.92
CA ARG A 125 3.98 28.26 -14.74
C ARG A 125 4.93 28.86 -15.78
N ALA A 126 4.55 28.90 -17.05
CA ALA A 126 5.36 29.50 -18.11
C ALA A 126 5.59 31.01 -17.90
N ALA A 127 4.62 31.71 -17.33
CA ALA A 127 4.73 33.13 -16.97
C ALA A 127 5.51 33.38 -15.66
N THR A 128 5.82 32.35 -14.88
CA THR A 128 6.59 32.48 -13.64
C THR A 128 8.09 32.57 -13.95
N PRO A 129 8.85 33.53 -13.38
CA PRO A 129 10.27 33.68 -13.66
C PRO A 129 11.08 32.39 -13.44
N VAL A 130 11.99 32.07 -14.37
CA VAL A 130 12.78 30.82 -14.33
C VAL A 130 13.62 30.71 -13.06
N ASP A 131 14.09 31.82 -12.51
CA ASP A 131 14.86 31.81 -11.26
C ASP A 131 14.01 31.41 -10.05
N GLU A 132 12.72 31.80 -10.01
CA GLU A 132 11.78 31.33 -8.98
C GLU A 132 11.52 29.83 -9.13
N GLN A 133 11.32 29.36 -10.37
CA GLN A 133 11.13 27.93 -10.64
C GLN A 133 12.34 27.11 -10.17
N ARG A 134 13.56 27.57 -10.46
CA ARG A 134 14.81 26.93 -10.02
C ARG A 134 14.96 26.95 -8.50
N ARG A 135 14.56 28.03 -7.81
CA ARG A 135 14.56 28.09 -6.34
C ARG A 135 13.62 27.05 -5.74
N VAL A 136 12.39 26.96 -6.26
CA VAL A 136 11.41 25.96 -5.79
C VAL A 136 11.88 24.53 -6.10
N ALA A 137 12.39 24.27 -7.31
CA ALA A 137 12.94 22.96 -7.69
C ALA A 137 14.19 22.58 -6.87
N GLY A 138 15.02 23.57 -6.53
CA GLY A 138 16.24 23.44 -5.74
C GLY A 138 15.99 23.28 -4.24
N GLN A 139 14.75 23.36 -3.76
CA GLN A 139 14.43 23.12 -2.37
C GLN A 139 14.11 21.63 -2.09
N PRO A 140 15.01 20.88 -1.42
CA PRO A 140 14.71 19.54 -0.93
C PRO A 140 13.69 19.52 0.23
N ALA A 141 13.23 20.68 0.71
CA ALA A 141 12.45 20.82 1.94
C ALA A 141 11.01 20.31 1.84
N ARG A 142 10.40 20.24 0.65
CA ARG A 142 9.04 19.69 0.47
C ARG A 142 8.97 18.29 -0.17
N LEU A 143 9.95 17.86 -0.99
CA LEU A 143 9.76 16.68 -1.87
C LEU A 143 10.77 15.51 -1.76
N ARG A 144 11.83 15.57 -0.94
CA ARG A 144 12.73 14.41 -0.74
C ARG A 144 13.08 14.17 0.72
N GLN A 145 12.05 13.91 1.53
CA GLN A 145 12.24 13.42 2.92
C GLN A 145 12.35 11.89 3.01
N THR A 146 12.21 11.16 1.90
CA THR A 146 12.36 9.70 1.87
C THR A 146 13.74 9.22 2.30
N PRO A 147 14.90 9.72 1.80
CA PRO A 147 16.19 9.15 2.17
C PRO A 147 16.55 9.39 3.64
N LEU A 148 16.24 10.58 4.20
CA LEU A 148 16.53 10.89 5.61
C LEU A 148 15.56 10.17 6.57
N LYS A 149 14.29 9.98 6.20
CA LYS A 149 13.37 9.13 6.96
C LYS A 149 13.80 7.66 6.91
N VAL A 150 14.18 7.15 5.74
CA VAL A 150 14.66 5.78 5.56
C VAL A 150 15.96 5.56 6.33
N LEU A 151 16.94 6.47 6.26
CA LEU A 151 18.18 6.38 7.04
C LEU A 151 17.93 6.43 8.56
N SER A 152 17.00 7.27 9.01
CA SER A 152 16.58 7.30 10.43
C SER A 152 15.91 5.99 10.86
N ILE A 153 15.02 5.43 10.02
CA ILE A 153 14.34 4.16 10.31
C ILE A 153 15.33 3.00 10.26
N VAL A 154 16.21 2.95 9.26
CA VAL A 154 17.26 1.93 9.12
C VAL A 154 18.21 2.00 10.31
N ALA A 155 18.67 3.19 10.72
CA ALA A 155 19.49 3.35 11.91
C ALA A 155 18.76 2.86 13.18
N PHE A 156 17.45 3.12 13.30
CA PHE A 156 16.66 2.66 14.44
C PHE A 156 16.45 1.13 14.43
N VAL A 157 16.14 0.55 13.27
CA VAL A 157 15.99 -0.91 13.09
C VAL A 157 17.31 -1.62 13.35
N LEU A 158 18.44 -1.08 12.88
CA LEU A 158 19.79 -1.58 13.16
C LEU A 158 20.21 -1.42 14.63
N LEU A 159 19.51 -0.59 15.42
CA LEU A 159 19.75 -0.44 16.86
C LEU A 159 18.87 -1.41 17.67
N VAL A 160 17.61 -1.60 17.25
CA VAL A 160 16.65 -2.49 17.91
C VAL A 160 17.00 -3.97 17.70
N PHE A 161 17.41 -4.37 16.49
CA PHE A 161 17.74 -5.77 16.19
C PHE A 161 18.88 -6.35 17.05
N PRO A 162 20.03 -5.67 17.24
CA PRO A 162 21.07 -6.12 18.16
C PRO A 162 20.70 -5.96 19.63
N LEU A 163 19.83 -5.00 20.02
CA LEU A 163 19.30 -4.92 21.39
C LEU A 163 18.38 -6.10 21.73
N VAL A 164 17.54 -6.54 20.78
CA VAL A 164 16.71 -7.74 20.93
C VAL A 164 17.59 -8.99 20.96
N GLY A 165 18.61 -9.07 20.11
CA GLY A 165 19.61 -10.14 20.13
C GLY A 165 20.43 -10.18 21.42
N LEU A 166 20.82 -9.03 21.97
CA LEU A 166 21.49 -8.89 23.27
C LEU A 166 20.57 -9.21 24.44
N GLY A 167 19.29 -8.82 24.37
CA GLY A 167 18.29 -9.18 25.37
C GLY A 167 18.07 -10.69 25.41
N LEU A 168 17.94 -11.33 24.25
CA LEU A 168 17.89 -12.79 24.11
C LEU A 168 19.18 -13.46 24.58
N ALA A 169 20.36 -12.93 24.23
CA ALA A 169 21.65 -13.46 24.66
C ALA A 169 21.91 -13.28 26.17
N ALA A 170 21.42 -12.19 26.76
CA ALA A 170 21.48 -11.93 28.20
C ALA A 170 20.49 -12.82 28.97
N LEU A 171 19.32 -13.08 28.39
CA LEU A 171 18.38 -14.07 28.93
C LEU A 171 18.99 -15.47 28.84
N THR A 172 19.58 -15.88 27.72
CA THR A 172 20.21 -17.21 27.59
C THR A 172 21.48 -17.34 28.41
N SER A 173 22.27 -16.28 28.62
CA SER A 173 23.44 -16.33 29.50
C SER A 173 23.06 -16.37 30.98
N ALA A 174 21.96 -15.72 31.38
CA ALA A 174 21.37 -15.86 32.71
C ALA A 174 20.84 -17.28 32.98
N PHE A 175 20.53 -18.04 31.92
CA PHE A 175 20.18 -19.47 31.98
C PHE A 175 21.34 -20.41 31.61
N SER A 176 22.54 -19.90 31.33
CA SER A 176 23.66 -20.77 30.91
C SER A 176 24.38 -21.37 32.11
N ASN A 177 24.46 -22.70 32.12
CA ASN A 177 25.26 -23.51 33.05
C ASN A 177 26.75 -23.13 33.09
N GLY A 178 27.23 -22.19 32.25
CA GLY A 178 28.64 -21.81 32.14
C GLY A 178 29.20 -21.09 33.36
N GLN A 179 28.39 -20.29 34.06
CA GLN A 179 28.85 -19.62 35.29
C GLN A 179 28.96 -20.60 36.46
N GLN A 180 28.07 -21.59 36.49
CA GLN A 180 28.07 -22.68 37.47
C GLN A 180 29.20 -23.68 37.17
N ALA A 181 29.40 -24.07 35.92
CA ALA A 181 30.52 -24.91 35.46
C ALA A 181 31.90 -24.25 35.69
N TYR A 182 32.01 -22.93 35.56
CA TYR A 182 33.24 -22.20 35.91
C TYR A 182 33.50 -22.22 37.43
N GLN A 183 32.46 -22.08 38.25
CA GLN A 183 32.61 -22.20 39.70
C GLN A 183 32.93 -23.64 40.14
N ASP A 184 32.30 -24.65 39.52
CA ASP A 184 32.61 -26.06 39.77
C ASP A 184 34.05 -26.42 39.32
N CYS A 185 34.53 -25.84 38.21
CA CYS A 185 35.92 -25.97 37.77
C CYS A 185 36.88 -25.37 38.81
N LEU A 186 36.60 -24.16 39.31
CA LEU A 186 37.41 -23.50 40.33
C LEU A 186 37.41 -24.23 41.68
N GLY A 187 36.33 -24.93 42.03
CA GLY A 187 36.23 -25.74 43.25
C GLY A 187 37.09 -27.01 43.23
N ASN A 188 37.37 -27.56 42.05
CA ASN A 188 38.13 -28.81 41.86
C ASN A 188 39.59 -28.57 41.40
N VAL A 189 40.10 -27.34 41.54
CA VAL A 189 41.50 -26.97 41.21
C VAL A 189 42.45 -27.50 42.28
N SER A 190 42.66 -28.80 42.31
CA SER A 190 43.74 -29.41 43.09
C SER A 190 44.12 -30.83 42.68
N GLU A 191 43.33 -31.55 41.87
CA GLU A 191 43.67 -32.94 41.51
C GLU A 191 44.06 -33.18 40.05
N ILE A 192 43.50 -32.47 39.06
CA ILE A 192 43.83 -32.71 37.63
C ILE A 192 43.87 -31.44 36.76
N LEU A 193 43.18 -30.35 37.13
CA LEU A 193 43.14 -29.12 36.31
C LEU A 193 43.95 -27.97 36.90
N THR A 194 44.64 -27.23 36.04
CA THR A 194 45.34 -25.99 36.41
C THR A 194 44.42 -24.78 36.32
N ARG A 195 44.68 -23.74 37.13
CA ARG A 195 43.85 -22.51 37.16
C ARG A 195 43.72 -21.84 35.78
N ALA A 196 44.72 -22.01 34.92
CA ALA A 196 44.74 -21.52 33.54
C ALA A 196 43.71 -22.22 32.63
N GLU A 197 43.43 -23.50 32.86
CA GLU A 197 42.42 -24.26 32.09
C GLU A 197 41.00 -23.82 32.47
N CYS A 198 40.75 -23.47 33.74
CA CYS A 198 39.47 -22.91 34.13
C CYS A 198 39.27 -21.48 33.59
N GLU A 199 40.31 -20.66 33.47
CA GLU A 199 40.22 -19.31 32.87
C GLU A 199 39.79 -19.32 31.40
N ALA A 200 40.10 -20.37 30.64
CA ALA A 200 39.63 -20.54 29.26
C ALA A 200 38.11 -20.72 29.15
N ILE A 201 37.44 -21.14 30.23
CA ILE A 201 35.98 -21.35 30.31
C ILE A 201 35.28 -20.13 30.92
N ARG A 202 36.04 -19.10 31.35
CA ARG A 202 35.48 -17.89 31.95
C ARG A 202 34.48 -17.25 30.97
N PRO A 203 33.19 -17.09 31.33
CA PRO A 203 32.24 -16.43 30.46
C PRO A 203 32.70 -14.99 30.22
N GLY A 204 33.10 -14.69 28.98
CA GLY A 204 33.50 -13.36 28.56
C GLY A 204 32.33 -12.39 28.70
N ASN A 205 32.60 -11.16 29.13
CA ASN A 205 31.57 -10.16 29.35
C ASN A 205 30.90 -9.81 28.01
N PRO A 206 29.65 -10.25 27.73
CA PRO A 206 29.10 -10.22 26.37
C PRO A 206 28.76 -8.80 25.88
N PHE A 207 28.96 -7.80 26.74
CA PHE A 207 28.44 -6.44 26.56
C PHE A 207 29.48 -5.43 26.03
N VAL A 208 30.79 -5.67 26.13
CA VAL A 208 31.80 -4.63 25.86
C VAL A 208 31.93 -4.29 24.37
N GLY A 209 31.87 -5.29 23.48
CA GLY A 209 31.87 -5.08 22.02
C GLY A 209 30.60 -4.41 21.46
N PRO A 210 29.38 -4.87 21.81
CA PRO A 210 28.16 -4.33 21.23
C PRO A 210 27.73 -2.96 21.78
N ILE A 211 28.12 -2.59 23.02
CA ILE A 211 27.78 -1.26 23.58
C ILE A 211 28.38 -0.13 22.74
N VAL A 212 29.62 -0.28 22.26
CA VAL A 212 30.29 0.75 21.44
C VAL A 212 29.51 1.01 20.14
N TRP A 213 29.04 -0.06 19.48
CA TRP A 213 28.22 0.05 18.27
C TRP A 213 26.86 0.69 18.52
N LEU A 214 26.20 0.35 19.63
CA LEU A 214 24.92 0.97 20.01
C LEU A 214 25.07 2.46 20.27
N VAL A 215 26.13 2.89 20.94
CA VAL A 215 26.41 4.32 21.20
C VAL A 215 26.71 5.06 19.89
N LEU A 216 27.48 4.48 18.97
CA LEU A 216 27.76 5.09 17.66
C LEU A 216 26.49 5.23 16.81
N LEU A 217 25.64 4.20 16.76
CA LEU A 217 24.37 4.24 16.02
C LEU A 217 23.38 5.24 16.64
N ALA A 218 23.29 5.30 17.97
CA ALA A 218 22.49 6.30 18.66
C ALA A 218 22.99 7.72 18.36
N GLY A 219 24.31 7.94 18.40
CA GLY A 219 24.95 9.21 18.05
C GLY A 219 24.66 9.64 16.62
N LEU A 220 24.75 8.73 15.65
CA LEU A 220 24.38 8.97 14.26
C LEU A 220 22.88 9.30 14.12
N GLY A 221 22.01 8.55 14.80
CA GLY A 221 20.57 8.80 14.81
C GLY A 221 20.23 10.21 15.32
N VAL A 222 20.82 10.62 16.44
CA VAL A 222 20.66 11.98 16.99
C VAL A 222 21.21 13.03 16.02
N LEU A 223 22.39 12.82 15.45
CA LEU A 223 23.01 13.74 14.48
C LEU A 223 22.12 13.96 13.25
N PHE A 224 21.59 12.89 12.65
CA PHE A 224 20.67 13.00 11.52
C PHE A 224 19.37 13.73 11.90
N THR A 225 18.89 13.54 13.13
CA THR A 225 17.68 14.22 13.63
C THR A 225 17.91 15.72 13.83
N VAL A 226 19.07 16.10 14.37
CA VAL A 226 19.48 17.51 14.53
C VAL A 226 19.68 18.18 13.17
N LEU A 227 20.43 17.56 12.25
CA LEU A 227 20.61 18.05 10.87
C LEU A 227 19.26 18.25 10.17
N ARG A 228 18.32 17.33 10.36
CA ARG A 228 16.96 17.46 9.84
C ARG A 228 16.25 18.67 10.43
N ARG A 229 16.30 18.87 11.75
CA ARG A 229 15.66 20.04 12.40
C ARG A 229 16.28 21.36 11.96
N VAL A 230 17.60 21.44 11.82
CA VAL A 230 18.30 22.64 11.35
C VAL A 230 17.91 22.96 9.91
N ARG A 231 17.94 21.98 9.01
CA ARG A 231 17.49 22.17 7.62
C ARG A 231 16.01 22.56 7.52
N MET A 232 15.14 21.98 8.35
CA MET A 232 13.73 22.37 8.40
C MET A 232 13.53 23.80 8.91
N ARG A 233 14.30 24.24 9.91
CA ARG A 233 14.25 25.61 10.40
C ARG A 233 14.76 26.60 9.36
N ALA A 234 15.88 26.29 8.71
CA ALA A 234 16.41 27.12 7.62
C ALA A 234 15.41 27.26 6.47
N ALA A 235 14.77 26.16 6.05
CA ALA A 235 13.74 26.20 5.00
C ALA A 235 12.46 26.94 5.43
N ARG A 236 12.04 26.83 6.70
CA ARG A 236 10.88 27.57 7.23
C ARG A 236 11.16 29.07 7.41
N ASN A 237 12.42 29.43 7.63
CA ASN A 237 12.83 30.82 7.82
C ASN A 237 13.05 31.56 6.49
N ASP A 238 12.96 30.87 5.35
CA ASP A 238 13.06 31.48 4.02
C ASP A 238 11.75 32.20 3.68
N ARG A 239 11.61 33.44 4.19
CA ARG A 239 10.44 34.30 3.96
C ARG A 239 10.21 34.59 2.48
N ARG A 240 11.29 34.67 1.70
CA ARG A 240 11.23 35.01 0.28
C ARG A 240 10.33 34.05 -0.50
N LEU A 241 10.33 32.76 -0.18
CA LEU A 241 9.47 31.80 -0.87
C LEU A 241 8.02 31.85 -0.44
N ALA A 242 7.76 32.19 0.83
CA ALA A 242 6.41 32.46 1.28
C ALA A 242 5.85 33.70 0.59
N ASP A 243 6.66 34.74 0.46
CA ASP A 243 6.31 35.98 -0.24
C ASP A 243 6.11 35.74 -1.74
N GLU A 244 7.02 35.00 -2.39
CA GLU A 244 6.91 34.60 -3.81
C GLU A 244 5.66 33.70 -4.04
N SER A 245 5.34 32.79 -3.11
CA SER A 245 4.13 31.97 -3.16
C SER A 245 2.87 32.80 -3.01
N ALA A 246 2.83 33.70 -2.02
CA ALA A 246 1.71 34.61 -1.81
C ALA A 246 1.47 35.51 -3.03
N ALA A 247 2.55 36.06 -3.63
CA ALA A 247 2.46 36.87 -4.85
C ALA A 247 1.91 36.07 -6.06
N ARG A 248 2.25 34.78 -6.18
CA ARG A 248 1.67 33.90 -7.22
C ARG A 248 0.19 33.65 -6.96
N THR A 249 -0.19 33.36 -5.72
CA THR A 249 -1.60 33.17 -5.34
C THR A 249 -2.43 34.43 -5.52
N GLU A 250 -1.88 35.61 -5.20
CA GLU A 250 -2.55 36.89 -5.43
C GLU A 250 -2.75 37.16 -6.94
N ARG A 251 -1.75 36.84 -7.77
CA ARG A 251 -1.82 37.06 -9.22
C ARG A 251 -2.75 36.07 -9.93
N TRP A 252 -2.73 34.80 -9.55
CA TRP A 252 -3.38 33.71 -10.29
C TRP A 252 -4.54 33.04 -9.56
N GLY A 253 -4.74 33.33 -8.27
CA GLY A 253 -5.65 32.60 -7.38
C GLY A 253 -5.09 31.27 -6.86
N PHE A 254 -3.91 30.83 -7.35
CA PHE A 254 -3.27 29.58 -6.96
C PHE A 254 -1.74 29.63 -7.14
N ASP A 255 -1.01 28.65 -6.61
CA ASP A 255 0.44 28.52 -6.81
C ASP A 255 0.75 27.52 -7.95
N PRO A 256 1.15 27.97 -9.16
CA PRO A 256 1.38 27.09 -10.31
C PRO A 256 2.59 26.17 -10.18
N LEU A 257 3.46 26.41 -9.21
CA LEU A 257 4.63 25.56 -8.94
C LEU A 257 4.33 24.44 -7.94
N LEU A 258 3.25 24.59 -7.16
CA LEU A 258 2.84 23.60 -6.16
C LEU A 258 1.60 22.82 -6.57
N THR A 259 0.71 23.44 -7.35
CA THR A 259 -0.54 22.82 -7.82
C THR A 259 -0.27 21.91 -9.03
N THR A 260 -0.80 20.69 -8.98
CA THR A 260 -0.61 19.66 -10.02
C THR A 260 -1.88 19.34 -10.81
N GLY A 261 -3.02 19.91 -10.44
CA GLY A 261 -4.32 19.69 -11.09
C GLY A 261 -5.44 20.35 -10.30
N ALA A 262 -6.69 20.08 -10.65
CA ALA A 262 -7.83 20.60 -9.89
C ALA A 262 -7.90 19.96 -8.50
N TRP A 263 -8.02 20.77 -7.44
CA TRP A 263 -8.18 20.28 -6.06
C TRP A 263 -9.65 20.08 -5.64
N TYR A 264 -10.59 20.40 -6.53
CA TYR A 264 -12.04 20.31 -6.33
C TYR A 264 -12.73 19.92 -7.64
N GLY A 265 -13.96 19.41 -7.55
CA GLY A 265 -14.79 19.08 -8.71
C GLY A 265 -15.39 20.33 -9.37
N TRP A 266 -15.80 20.21 -10.63
CA TRP A 266 -16.44 21.30 -11.38
C TRP A 266 -17.87 21.62 -10.92
N HIS A 267 -18.42 20.85 -9.98
CA HIS A 267 -19.79 20.92 -9.50
C HIS A 267 -19.87 21.54 -8.09
N GLU A 268 -21.00 22.19 -7.80
CA GLU A 268 -21.22 22.91 -6.53
C GLU A 268 -21.27 22.00 -5.29
N SER A 269 -22.01 20.89 -5.39
CA SER A 269 -22.24 20.03 -4.22
C SER A 269 -21.14 18.99 -4.01
N GLU A 270 -20.62 18.90 -2.78
CA GLU A 270 -19.67 17.85 -2.38
C GLU A 270 -20.24 16.43 -2.51
N SER A 271 -21.57 16.28 -2.47
CA SER A 271 -22.22 14.97 -2.63
C SER A 271 -21.89 14.30 -3.95
N PHE A 272 -21.45 15.07 -4.96
CA PHE A 272 -21.09 14.54 -6.27
C PHE A 272 -19.63 14.09 -6.39
N GLN A 273 -18.81 14.29 -5.35
CA GLN A 273 -17.45 13.77 -5.35
C GLN A 273 -17.48 12.24 -5.43
N GLY A 274 -16.85 11.66 -6.45
CA GLY A 274 -16.86 10.22 -6.73
C GLY A 274 -18.23 9.68 -7.19
N TYR A 275 -19.16 10.54 -7.62
CA TYR A 275 -20.50 10.12 -8.04
C TYR A 275 -20.49 9.19 -9.25
N ALA A 276 -19.69 9.52 -10.28
CA ALA A 276 -19.53 8.66 -11.45
C ALA A 276 -18.98 7.28 -11.08
N ASP A 277 -18.03 7.21 -10.15
CA ASP A 277 -17.47 5.94 -9.64
C ASP A 277 -18.55 5.11 -8.93
N ARG A 278 -19.39 5.73 -8.10
CA ARG A 278 -20.48 5.03 -7.41
C ARG A 278 -21.55 4.52 -8.37
N LEU A 279 -21.91 5.31 -9.38
CA LEU A 279 -22.82 4.87 -10.44
C LEU A 279 -22.25 3.66 -11.18
N GLU A 280 -20.99 3.76 -11.60
CA GLU A 280 -20.29 2.68 -12.32
C GLU A 280 -20.18 1.41 -11.48
N GLN A 281 -19.84 1.55 -10.19
CA GLN A 281 -19.79 0.43 -9.26
C GLN A 281 -21.15 -0.26 -9.17
N LEU A 282 -22.24 0.51 -8.99
CA LEU A 282 -23.59 -0.06 -8.89
C LEU A 282 -24.06 -0.68 -10.21
N VAL A 283 -23.68 -0.13 -11.36
CA VAL A 283 -23.93 -0.76 -12.68
C VAL A 283 -23.21 -2.12 -12.78
N ARG A 284 -21.96 -2.21 -12.30
CA ARG A 284 -21.17 -3.45 -12.35
C ARG A 284 -21.62 -4.48 -11.32
N SER A 285 -21.92 -4.07 -10.09
CA SER A 285 -22.31 -4.96 -8.99
C SER A 285 -23.81 -5.19 -8.89
N GLY A 286 -24.64 -4.47 -9.63
CA GLY A 286 -26.10 -4.53 -9.51
C GLY A 286 -26.68 -5.91 -9.81
N ALA A 287 -26.06 -6.66 -10.73
CA ALA A 287 -26.49 -8.02 -11.06
C ALA A 287 -26.32 -9.02 -9.91
N THR A 288 -25.32 -8.82 -9.05
CA THR A 288 -25.07 -9.67 -7.88
C THR A 288 -25.77 -9.15 -6.64
N THR A 289 -25.77 -7.83 -6.42
CA THR A 289 -26.35 -7.19 -5.23
C THR A 289 -27.88 -7.06 -5.29
N ARG A 290 -28.48 -7.06 -6.48
CA ARG A 290 -29.94 -7.01 -6.72
C ARG A 290 -30.60 -5.88 -5.93
N PRO A 291 -30.19 -4.61 -6.16
CA PRO A 291 -30.66 -3.48 -5.38
C PRO A 291 -32.16 -3.27 -5.57
N THR A 292 -32.83 -2.89 -4.49
CA THR A 292 -34.22 -2.41 -4.53
C THR A 292 -34.28 -1.00 -5.11
N ALA A 293 -35.46 -0.57 -5.56
CA ALA A 293 -35.65 0.75 -6.17
C ALA A 293 -35.17 1.91 -5.27
N GLY A 294 -35.35 1.81 -3.94
CA GLY A 294 -34.89 2.81 -2.98
C GLY A 294 -33.37 2.82 -2.75
N GLN A 295 -32.66 1.77 -3.16
CA GLN A 295 -31.20 1.68 -3.10
C GLN A 295 -30.53 2.20 -4.38
N LEU A 296 -31.31 2.49 -5.43
CA LEU A 296 -30.78 3.05 -6.66
C LEU A 296 -30.35 4.50 -6.44
N ILE A 297 -29.14 4.81 -6.89
CA ILE A 297 -28.61 6.16 -6.81
C ILE A 297 -29.40 7.04 -7.79
N ARG A 298 -29.99 8.13 -7.32
CA ARG A 298 -30.70 9.07 -8.19
C ARG A 298 -29.79 9.56 -9.30
N LEU A 299 -30.24 9.42 -10.56
CA LEU A 299 -29.52 9.89 -11.74
C LEU A 299 -29.80 11.38 -11.92
N GLN A 300 -28.75 12.19 -11.87
CA GLN A 300 -28.86 13.63 -12.02
C GLN A 300 -27.55 14.19 -12.57
N VAL A 301 -27.66 15.20 -13.43
CA VAL A 301 -26.50 15.96 -13.91
C VAL A 301 -26.14 16.97 -12.81
N PRO A 302 -24.88 16.99 -12.32
CA PRO A 302 -24.46 17.96 -11.31
C PRO A 302 -24.60 19.40 -11.81
N THR A 303 -25.01 20.30 -10.91
CA THR A 303 -24.96 21.75 -11.15
C THR A 303 -23.50 22.22 -11.12
N PRO A 304 -23.00 22.84 -12.20
CA PRO A 304 -21.64 23.37 -12.25
C PRO A 304 -21.50 24.60 -11.36
N TRP A 305 -20.28 24.88 -10.92
CA TRP A 305 -19.95 26.18 -10.33
C TRP A 305 -20.23 27.33 -11.30
N GLN A 306 -20.47 28.52 -10.73
CA GLN A 306 -20.54 29.75 -11.50
C GLN A 306 -19.14 30.22 -11.91
N PRO A 307 -18.94 30.69 -13.15
CA PRO A 307 -17.73 31.43 -13.51
C PRO A 307 -17.50 32.58 -12.54
N ALA A 308 -16.24 32.85 -12.21
CA ALA A 308 -15.88 33.88 -11.25
C ALA A 308 -14.56 34.56 -11.62
N ASP A 309 -14.42 35.85 -11.29
CA ASP A 309 -13.29 36.69 -11.71
C ASP A 309 -11.94 36.19 -11.18
N HIS A 310 -11.94 35.49 -10.04
CA HIS A 310 -10.73 34.94 -9.42
C HIS A 310 -10.27 33.61 -10.05
N LEU A 311 -11.07 33.03 -10.94
CA LEU A 311 -10.74 31.77 -11.61
C LEU A 311 -9.99 32.02 -12.93
N PRO A 312 -9.11 31.10 -13.34
CA PRO A 312 -8.41 31.21 -14.62
C PRO A 312 -9.38 31.22 -15.81
N ALA A 313 -8.99 31.90 -16.89
CA ALA A 313 -9.84 32.03 -18.08
C ALA A 313 -10.25 30.68 -18.70
N GLU A 314 -9.39 29.66 -18.70
CA GLU A 314 -9.72 28.32 -19.21
C GLU A 314 -10.78 27.64 -18.35
N VAL A 315 -10.67 27.81 -17.04
CA VAL A 315 -11.58 27.25 -16.04
C VAL A 315 -12.94 27.92 -16.21
N ASN A 316 -12.98 29.25 -16.32
CA ASN A 316 -14.20 30.00 -16.59
C ASN A 316 -14.84 29.65 -17.94
N ALA A 317 -14.03 29.49 -18.99
CA ALA A 317 -14.54 29.08 -20.30
C ALA A 317 -15.17 27.68 -20.24
N PHE A 318 -14.54 26.73 -19.55
CA PHE A 318 -15.12 25.41 -19.33
C PHE A 318 -16.44 25.49 -18.54
N LEU A 319 -16.48 26.24 -17.43
CA LEU A 319 -17.69 26.39 -16.62
C LEU A 319 -18.84 27.00 -17.42
N ALA A 320 -18.56 28.02 -18.24
CA ALA A 320 -19.54 28.63 -19.12
C ALA A 320 -20.10 27.63 -20.15
N THR A 321 -19.25 26.83 -20.78
CA THR A 321 -19.70 25.77 -21.71
C THR A 321 -20.58 24.74 -21.02
N VAL A 322 -20.16 24.24 -19.85
CA VAL A 322 -20.93 23.24 -19.08
C VAL A 322 -22.28 23.79 -18.63
N GLN A 323 -22.35 25.08 -18.26
CA GLN A 323 -23.60 25.74 -17.93
C GLN A 323 -24.55 25.82 -19.13
N GLN A 324 -24.03 26.21 -20.29
CA GLN A 324 -24.83 26.29 -21.52
C GLN A 324 -25.37 24.91 -21.94
N GLU A 325 -24.54 23.87 -21.87
CA GLU A 325 -24.94 22.48 -22.11
C GLU A 325 -25.98 21.99 -21.09
N ASN A 326 -25.83 22.34 -19.81
CA ASN A 326 -26.82 21.96 -18.80
C ASN A 326 -28.17 22.64 -19.03
N ALA A 327 -28.16 23.90 -19.46
CA ALA A 327 -29.37 24.62 -19.79
C ALA A 327 -30.10 23.98 -20.99
N SER A 328 -29.38 23.47 -21.99
CA SER A 328 -30.01 22.78 -23.13
C SER A 328 -30.55 21.39 -22.78
N LEU A 329 -30.05 20.75 -21.72
CA LEU A 329 -30.55 19.47 -21.22
C LEU A 329 -31.74 19.61 -20.26
N ALA A 330 -32.01 20.82 -19.77
CA ALA A 330 -33.13 21.12 -18.87
C ALA A 330 -34.44 21.48 -19.60
N VAL A 331 -34.39 21.63 -20.93
CA VAL A 331 -35.52 21.86 -21.84
C VAL A 331 -35.99 20.53 -22.43
#